data_AF-A0A8C5PYY7-F1
#
_entry.id   AF-A0A8C5PYY7-F1
#
_cell.length_a   1.000
_cell.length_b   1.000
_cell.length_c   1.000
_cell.angle_alpha   90.00
_cell.angle_beta   90.00
_cell.angle_gamma   90.00
#
_symmetry.space_group_name_H-M   'P 1'
#
loop_
_entity.id
_entity.type
_entity.pdbx_description
1 polymer ?
#
loop_
_entity_poly.entity_id
_entity_poly.type
_entity_poly.pdbx_seq_one_letter_code
_entity_poly.pdbx_strand_id
1 'polypeptide(L)'
;MTTIKMAALCTPNTYLRTLKPRRARHHAPTGLGRAQPTTLRLRHFPLCRRHFSSCGGREEGGSSAISCWCFVADPAGKASGLSARPFAKMPSSPLRVAVVCSSNQNRSMEAHNILSKRSFNVRSFGTGTHVKLPGPAPDKPNVYDFKTTYEQMYNDLLKKDKELYTQNGILHMLDRNKRIKPRPERFQNCKDFFDLVITCEERVYDQVVEDLNSREQETCQPVHVINVDIQDNHEEATLGAFLICELCQCIQHTEDMENEIDELLQEFEDKSGRTFLHTVCFY
;
A
#
# COMPACT_ATOMS: atom_id res chain seq x y z
N MET A 1 42.11 36.44 -30.64
CA MET A 1 41.86 36.78 -29.22
C MET A 1 40.38 36.50 -28.99
N THR A 2 39.92 35.48 -28.27
CA THR A 2 40.57 34.59 -27.31
C THR A 2 39.76 33.29 -27.28
N THR A 3 40.45 32.17 -27.44
CA THR A 3 39.98 30.79 -27.27
C THR A 3 40.05 30.46 -25.78
N ILE A 4 39.02 29.84 -25.19
CA ILE A 4 39.17 29.13 -23.92
C ILE A 4 38.58 27.73 -24.08
N LYS A 5 39.48 26.73 -23.99
CA LYS A 5 39.23 25.30 -23.88
C LYS A 5 39.40 24.87 -22.42
N MET A 6 38.57 23.92 -22.02
CA MET A 6 38.77 22.81 -21.06
C MET A 6 39.25 23.06 -19.63
N ALA A 7 38.51 22.49 -18.68
CA ALA A 7 39.06 21.44 -17.81
C ALA A 7 37.94 20.50 -17.32
N ALA A 8 38.15 19.21 -17.54
CA ALA A 8 37.43 18.11 -16.95
C ALA A 8 38.10 17.72 -15.63
N LEU A 9 37.33 17.31 -14.62
CA LEU A 9 37.84 16.48 -13.52
C LEU A 9 36.87 15.33 -13.26
N CYS A 10 37.43 14.13 -13.34
CA CYS A 10 36.80 12.82 -13.17
C CYS A 10 36.96 12.32 -11.72
N THR A 11 35.85 11.82 -11.16
CA THR A 11 35.71 10.56 -10.39
C THR A 11 36.31 10.44 -8.96
N PRO A 12 36.10 9.32 -8.23
CA PRO A 12 34.86 8.90 -7.57
C PRO A 12 35.13 8.55 -6.08
N ASN A 13 34.10 8.42 -5.22
CA ASN A 13 34.32 7.77 -3.91
C ASN A 13 33.30 6.67 -3.59
N THR A 14 33.73 5.47 -3.97
CA THR A 14 33.61 4.18 -3.28
C THR A 14 32.99 4.16 -1.87
N TYR A 15 31.88 3.44 -1.73
CA TYR A 15 31.58 2.65 -0.53
C TYR A 15 31.17 1.22 -0.94
N LEU A 16 32.18 0.37 -1.15
CA LEU A 16 32.03 -1.09 -1.21
C LEU A 16 32.14 -1.63 0.22
N ARG A 17 31.01 -1.98 0.85
CA ARG A 17 31.01 -2.78 2.08
C ARG A 17 31.18 -4.25 1.70
N THR A 18 32.37 -4.78 1.96
CA THR A 18 32.70 -6.21 1.85
C THR A 18 31.94 -7.01 2.91
N LEU A 19 30.97 -7.84 2.50
CA LEU A 19 30.42 -8.91 3.33
C LEU A 19 31.36 -10.12 3.28
N LYS A 20 32.02 -10.41 4.41
CA LYS A 20 32.77 -11.67 4.60
C LYS A 20 31.81 -12.84 4.82
N PRO A 21 32.07 -14.03 4.25
CA PRO A 21 31.26 -15.23 4.49
C PRO A 21 31.53 -15.80 5.89
N ARG A 22 30.50 -15.93 6.72
CA ARG A 22 30.59 -16.69 7.99
C ARG A 22 30.53 -18.18 7.69
N ARG A 23 31.65 -18.86 7.99
CA ARG A 23 31.80 -20.32 7.97
C ARG A 23 30.77 -21.00 8.89
N ALA A 24 30.09 -21.99 8.34
CA ALA A 24 29.37 -23.01 9.08
C ALA A 24 30.32 -23.76 10.03
N ARG A 25 29.89 -23.98 11.27
CA ARG A 25 30.47 -25.01 12.15
C ARG A 25 29.35 -25.93 12.62
N HIS A 26 29.44 -27.17 12.18
CA HIS A 26 28.77 -28.32 12.77
C HIS A 26 29.24 -28.51 14.21
N HIS A 27 28.32 -28.71 15.14
CA HIS A 27 28.50 -29.60 16.29
C HIS A 27 27.11 -30.04 16.81
N ALA A 28 26.83 -31.33 16.69
CA ALA A 28 25.86 -32.02 17.53
C ALA A 28 26.47 -32.27 18.92
N PRO A 29 25.65 -32.37 19.97
CA PRO A 29 25.54 -33.69 20.58
C PRO A 29 24.12 -34.09 21.03
N THR A 30 23.97 -35.41 21.05
CA THR A 30 22.93 -36.28 21.60
C THR A 30 22.62 -36.07 23.09
N GLY A 31 21.36 -36.31 23.50
CA GLY A 31 21.02 -36.60 24.91
C GLY A 31 19.54 -36.48 25.26
N LEU A 32 18.92 -37.61 25.64
CA LEU A 32 17.51 -37.77 26.02
C LEU A 32 17.14 -37.06 27.35
N GLY A 33 15.92 -36.52 27.41
CA GLY A 33 15.26 -36.11 28.66
C GLY A 33 13.76 -35.84 28.46
N ARG A 34 12.91 -36.77 28.90
CA ARG A 34 11.44 -36.63 28.95
C ARG A 34 11.03 -35.60 30.00
N ALA A 35 10.12 -34.69 29.66
CA ALA A 35 9.28 -33.96 30.62
C ALA A 35 7.85 -33.76 30.05
N GLN A 36 6.86 -33.97 30.91
CA GLN A 36 5.43 -34.06 30.62
C GLN A 36 4.73 -32.71 30.38
N PRO A 37 3.53 -32.69 29.76
CA PRO A 37 2.85 -31.47 29.36
C PRO A 37 2.06 -30.81 30.51
N THR A 38 2.36 -29.55 30.80
CA THR A 38 1.52 -28.68 31.65
C THR A 38 0.41 -28.04 30.83
N THR A 39 -0.82 -28.30 31.26
CA THR A 39 -2.09 -27.80 30.74
C THR A 39 -2.25 -26.30 30.97
N LEU A 40 -2.35 -25.50 29.89
CA LEU A 40 -2.82 -24.12 29.97
C LEU A 40 -4.34 -24.10 30.07
N ARG A 41 -4.87 -23.74 31.25
CA ARG A 41 -6.30 -23.49 31.47
C ARG A 41 -6.72 -22.18 30.78
N LEU A 42 -7.70 -22.30 29.87
CA LEU A 42 -8.55 -21.22 29.40
C LEU A 42 -9.24 -20.54 30.59
N ARG A 43 -9.01 -19.24 30.80
CA ARG A 43 -9.84 -18.41 31.68
C ARG A 43 -10.96 -17.79 30.85
N HIS A 44 -12.19 -18.23 31.13
CA HIS A 44 -13.42 -17.56 30.72
C HIS A 44 -13.51 -16.16 31.35
N PHE A 45 -13.74 -15.15 30.51
CA PHE A 45 -14.18 -13.82 30.94
C PHE A 45 -15.72 -13.81 31.02
N PRO A 46 -16.34 -13.30 32.10
CA PRO A 46 -17.79 -13.21 32.19
C PRO A 46 -18.36 -12.07 31.33
N LEU A 47 -19.39 -12.41 30.55
CA LEU A 47 -20.26 -11.51 29.81
C LEU A 47 -21.00 -10.57 30.77
N CYS A 48 -20.68 -9.27 30.75
CA CYS A 48 -21.45 -8.26 31.49
C CYS A 48 -22.65 -7.81 30.63
N ARG A 49 -23.84 -8.35 30.94
CA ARG A 49 -25.12 -7.79 30.51
C ARG A 49 -25.25 -6.36 31.06
N ARG A 50 -25.54 -5.37 30.21
CA ARG A 50 -26.07 -4.08 30.66
C ARG A 50 -27.49 -3.89 30.15
N HIS A 51 -28.37 -3.59 31.11
CA HIS A 51 -29.76 -3.20 30.95
C HIS A 51 -29.86 -1.89 30.16
N PHE A 52 -30.82 -1.83 29.22
CA PHE A 52 -31.34 -0.59 28.66
C PHE A 52 -32.44 -0.06 29.58
N SER A 53 -32.26 1.12 30.16
CA SER A 53 -33.34 1.91 30.76
C SER A 53 -33.61 3.13 29.88
N SER A 54 -34.81 3.17 29.32
CA SER A 54 -35.38 4.29 28.56
C SER A 54 -35.61 5.49 29.47
N CYS A 55 -35.11 6.67 29.08
CA CYS A 55 -35.57 7.95 29.60
C CYS A 55 -35.91 8.86 28.42
N GLY A 56 -37.20 9.19 28.30
CA GLY A 56 -37.71 10.19 27.39
C GLY A 56 -37.41 11.61 27.86
N GLY A 57 -37.26 12.51 26.90
CA GLY A 57 -37.08 13.95 27.09
C GLY A 57 -37.41 14.68 25.78
N ARG A 58 -38.10 15.81 25.90
CA ARG A 58 -38.86 16.54 24.86
C ARG A 58 -37.98 17.17 23.78
N GLU A 59 -38.55 17.26 22.58
CA GLU A 59 -38.06 18.08 21.47
C GLU A 59 -38.35 19.57 21.72
N GLU A 60 -37.31 20.42 21.70
CA GLU A 60 -37.40 21.80 21.24
C GLU A 60 -36.18 22.11 20.37
N GLY A 61 -36.43 22.84 19.28
CA GLY A 61 -35.55 22.95 18.12
C GLY A 61 -34.28 23.78 18.30
N GLY A 62 -33.29 23.47 17.47
CA GLY A 62 -32.06 24.25 17.31
C GLY A 62 -30.97 23.44 16.62
N SER A 63 -30.60 23.86 15.41
CA SER A 63 -29.52 23.27 14.61
C SER A 63 -28.18 23.38 15.35
N SER A 64 -27.60 22.25 15.73
CA SER A 64 -26.22 22.13 16.23
C SER A 64 -25.83 20.66 16.28
N ALA A 65 -24.68 20.32 15.69
CA ALA A 65 -24.13 18.98 15.62
C ALA A 65 -24.04 18.32 17.01
N ILE A 66 -24.76 17.20 17.19
CA ILE A 66 -24.65 16.37 18.39
C ILE A 66 -23.42 15.49 18.22
N SER A 67 -22.30 15.90 18.80
CA SER A 67 -21.20 15.00 19.09
C SER A 67 -21.64 14.10 20.26
N CYS A 68 -21.62 12.79 20.06
CA CYS A 68 -21.95 11.82 21.09
C CYS A 68 -20.72 11.67 22.00
N TRP A 69 -20.71 12.33 23.16
CA TRP A 69 -19.65 12.17 24.17
C TRP A 69 -19.97 10.96 25.05
N CYS A 70 -19.24 9.86 24.88
CA CYS A 70 -19.18 8.82 25.90
C CYS A 70 -18.34 9.32 27.08
N PHE A 71 -18.99 9.84 28.12
CA PHE A 71 -18.35 10.05 29.41
C PHE A 71 -18.09 8.71 30.09
N VAL A 72 -16.81 8.34 30.24
CA VAL A 72 -16.39 7.38 31.25
C VAL A 72 -15.99 8.20 32.47
N ALA A 73 -16.86 8.23 33.49
CA ALA A 73 -16.54 8.83 34.78
C ALA A 73 -15.74 7.80 35.60
N ASP A 74 -14.48 8.09 35.88
CA ASP A 74 -13.66 7.36 36.86
C ASP A 74 -13.87 7.98 38.25
N PRO A 75 -14.11 7.21 39.33
CA PRO A 75 -14.45 7.74 40.64
C PRO A 75 -13.18 8.01 41.45
N ALA A 76 -12.35 8.96 41.01
CA ALA A 76 -11.28 9.52 41.83
C ALA A 76 -10.82 10.87 41.25
N GLY A 77 -11.30 11.96 41.83
CA GLY A 77 -10.94 13.33 41.44
C GLY A 77 -9.45 13.64 41.66
N LYS A 78 -8.62 13.38 40.65
CA LYS A 78 -7.29 13.97 40.48
C LYS A 78 -7.10 14.37 39.02
N ALA A 79 -7.19 15.67 38.76
CA ALA A 79 -6.87 16.25 37.46
C ALA A 79 -5.34 16.32 37.28
N SER A 80 -4.75 15.30 36.65
CA SER A 80 -3.43 15.42 36.02
C SER A 80 -3.63 15.94 34.60
N GLY A 81 -3.13 17.15 34.32
CA GLY A 81 -3.21 17.78 33.00
C GLY A 81 -2.47 16.97 31.95
N LEU A 82 -3.21 16.14 31.21
CA LEU A 82 -2.79 15.64 29.92
C LEU A 82 -3.02 16.77 28.92
N SER A 83 -1.92 17.36 28.45
CA SER A 83 -1.90 18.25 27.29
C SER A 83 -2.72 17.58 26.18
N ALA A 84 -3.84 18.21 25.82
CA ALA A 84 -4.56 17.87 24.61
C ALA A 84 -3.59 18.10 23.45
N ARG A 85 -3.11 17.01 22.84
CA ARG A 85 -2.45 17.13 21.54
C ARG A 85 -3.46 17.80 20.61
N PRO A 86 -3.08 18.88 19.91
CA PRO A 86 -3.97 19.49 18.93
C PRO A 86 -4.47 18.39 17.98
N PHE A 87 -5.76 18.39 17.66
CA PHE A 87 -6.23 17.66 16.48
C PHE A 87 -5.34 18.11 15.32
N ALA A 88 -4.55 17.18 14.78
CA ALA A 88 -3.68 17.45 13.65
C ALA A 88 -4.50 18.15 12.57
N LYS A 89 -3.98 19.28 12.09
CA LYS A 89 -4.57 20.07 11.02
C LYS A 89 -4.77 19.11 9.84
N MET A 90 -6.01 18.86 9.43
CA MET A 90 -6.28 18.11 8.20
C MET A 90 -5.50 18.80 7.07
N PRO A 91 -4.70 18.07 6.27
CA PRO A 91 -3.89 18.68 5.22
C PRO A 91 -4.79 19.48 4.26
N SER A 92 -4.24 20.58 3.74
CA SER A 92 -4.96 21.58 2.94
C SER A 92 -5.49 21.04 1.60
N SER A 93 -5.05 19.87 1.15
CA SER A 93 -5.61 19.12 0.02
C SER A 93 -5.39 17.60 0.19
N PRO A 94 -6.30 16.74 -0.32
CA PRO A 94 -6.16 15.30 -0.22
C PRO A 94 -5.04 14.78 -1.13
N LEU A 95 -4.12 13.98 -0.56
CA LEU A 95 -3.02 13.33 -1.26
C LEU A 95 -3.53 12.55 -2.49
N ARG A 96 -3.00 12.86 -3.68
CA ARG A 96 -3.30 12.16 -4.93
C ARG A 96 -2.33 11.01 -5.12
N VAL A 97 -2.86 9.79 -5.02
CA VAL A 97 -2.05 8.56 -5.01
C VAL A 97 -2.30 7.74 -6.26
N ALA A 98 -1.24 7.26 -6.90
CA ALA A 98 -1.32 6.20 -7.90
C ALA A 98 -0.68 4.92 -7.35
N VAL A 99 -1.37 3.77 -7.48
CA VAL A 99 -0.77 2.46 -7.17
C VAL A 99 -0.58 1.65 -8.43
N VAL A 100 0.63 1.15 -8.66
CA VAL A 100 1.05 0.56 -9.93
C VAL A 100 1.59 -0.85 -9.71
N CYS A 101 1.07 -1.82 -10.48
CA CYS A 101 1.63 -3.17 -10.57
C CYS A 101 1.87 -3.54 -12.05
N SER A 102 2.11 -4.82 -12.36
CA SER A 102 2.30 -5.24 -13.75
C SER A 102 0.99 -5.20 -14.57
N SER A 103 -0.04 -5.95 -14.16
CA SER A 103 -1.26 -6.19 -14.96
C SER A 103 -2.47 -5.33 -14.57
N ASN A 104 -2.37 -4.52 -13.52
CA ASN A 104 -3.52 -3.82 -12.92
C ASN A 104 -4.68 -4.75 -12.54
N GLN A 105 -4.35 -5.90 -11.93
CA GLN A 105 -5.31 -6.96 -11.61
C GLN A 105 -5.40 -7.25 -10.12
N ASN A 106 -4.26 -7.59 -9.50
CA ASN A 106 -4.21 -8.09 -8.13
C ASN A 106 -3.77 -7.00 -7.14
N ARG A 107 -2.45 -6.82 -6.96
CA ARG A 107 -1.81 -5.94 -5.97
C ARG A 107 -2.30 -4.49 -6.01
N SER A 108 -2.24 -3.83 -7.18
CA SER A 108 -2.66 -2.42 -7.30
C SER A 108 -4.16 -2.23 -7.10
N MET A 109 -4.98 -3.19 -7.48
CA MET A 109 -6.45 -3.09 -7.34
C MET A 109 -6.91 -3.39 -5.91
N GLU A 110 -6.20 -4.27 -5.19
CA GLU A 110 -6.46 -4.48 -3.76
C GLU A 110 -6.11 -3.21 -2.96
N ALA A 111 -4.95 -2.61 -3.23
CA ALA A 111 -4.56 -1.32 -2.65
C ALA A 111 -5.54 -0.19 -3.02
N HIS A 112 -5.97 -0.10 -4.29
CA HIS A 112 -6.98 0.86 -4.74
C HIS A 112 -8.27 0.73 -3.91
N ASN A 113 -8.78 -0.50 -3.73
CA ASN A 113 -10.00 -0.77 -2.98
C ASN A 113 -9.91 -0.25 -1.53
N ILE A 114 -8.79 -0.52 -0.86
CA ILE A 114 -8.58 -0.09 0.53
C ILE A 114 -8.43 1.43 0.61
N LEU A 115 -7.58 2.03 -0.21
CA LEU A 115 -7.36 3.48 -0.24
C LEU A 115 -8.65 4.26 -0.57
N SER A 116 -9.43 3.78 -1.55
CA SER A 116 -10.70 4.39 -1.94
C SER A 116 -11.72 4.36 -0.78
N LYS A 117 -11.81 3.24 -0.04
CA LYS A 117 -12.66 3.12 1.17
C LYS A 117 -12.21 4.03 2.32
N ARG A 118 -10.95 4.47 2.31
CA ARG A 118 -10.38 5.43 3.27
C ARG A 118 -10.40 6.87 2.74
N SER A 119 -11.11 7.11 1.63
CA SER A 119 -11.33 8.44 1.03
C SER A 119 -10.06 9.10 0.48
N PHE A 120 -9.03 8.32 0.11
CA PHE A 120 -7.91 8.84 -0.66
C PHE A 120 -8.33 9.13 -2.11
N ASN A 121 -7.72 10.14 -2.72
CA ASN A 121 -7.81 10.34 -4.16
C ASN A 121 -6.86 9.37 -4.86
N VAL A 122 -7.35 8.15 -5.14
CA VAL A 122 -6.53 7.05 -5.65
C VAL A 122 -6.86 6.68 -7.09
N ARG A 123 -5.82 6.46 -7.90
CA ARG A 123 -5.90 5.75 -9.18
C ARG A 123 -4.97 4.53 -9.16
N SER A 124 -5.18 3.59 -10.09
CA SER A 124 -4.35 2.39 -10.18
C SER A 124 -3.98 2.01 -11.60
N PHE A 125 -2.77 1.49 -11.81
CA PHE A 125 -2.22 1.24 -13.13
C PHE A 125 -1.45 -0.09 -13.25
N GLY A 126 -1.21 -0.46 -14.50
CA GLY A 126 -0.34 -1.55 -14.93
C GLY A 126 0.80 -1.01 -15.77
N THR A 127 2.04 -1.49 -15.62
CA THR A 127 3.15 -1.14 -16.52
C THR A 127 3.38 -2.17 -17.63
N GLY A 128 2.81 -3.38 -17.49
CA GLY A 128 2.96 -4.46 -18.45
C GLY A 128 2.52 -4.06 -19.85
N THR A 129 3.03 -4.77 -20.87
CA THR A 129 2.58 -4.56 -22.26
C THR A 129 1.16 -5.05 -22.47
N HIS A 130 0.78 -6.12 -21.76
CA HIS A 130 -0.53 -6.74 -21.80
C HIS A 130 -0.95 -7.13 -20.38
N VAL A 131 -2.25 -7.29 -20.19
CA VAL A 131 -2.83 -7.79 -18.95
C VAL A 131 -2.71 -9.31 -18.97
N LYS A 132 -2.02 -9.87 -17.97
CA LYS A 132 -1.82 -11.32 -17.82
C LYS A 132 -2.53 -11.84 -16.59
N LEU A 133 -3.30 -12.92 -16.75
CA LEU A 133 -3.92 -13.70 -15.67
C LEU A 133 -3.43 -15.15 -15.75
N PRO A 134 -3.29 -15.86 -14.61
CA PRO A 134 -2.98 -17.29 -14.61
C PRO A 134 -3.99 -18.09 -15.45
N GLY A 135 -3.51 -19.12 -16.13
CA GLY A 135 -4.35 -20.08 -16.85
C GLY A 135 -4.16 -21.51 -16.32
N PRO A 136 -4.56 -22.55 -17.08
CA PRO A 136 -4.52 -23.94 -16.62
C PRO A 136 -3.09 -24.48 -16.44
N ALA A 137 -2.09 -23.84 -17.04
CA ALA A 137 -0.69 -24.18 -16.90
C ALA A 137 0.19 -22.91 -16.94
N PRO A 138 1.41 -22.92 -16.35
CA PRO A 138 2.29 -21.75 -16.30
C PRO A 138 2.67 -21.17 -17.67
N ASP A 139 2.76 -22.02 -18.69
CA ASP A 139 3.05 -21.67 -20.08
C ASP A 139 1.82 -21.18 -20.86
N LYS A 140 0.62 -21.27 -20.26
CA LYS A 140 -0.66 -20.91 -20.89
C LYS A 140 -1.41 -19.82 -20.11
N PRO A 141 -0.83 -18.62 -19.94
CA PRO A 141 -1.53 -17.52 -19.31
C PRO A 141 -2.68 -17.00 -20.18
N ASN A 142 -3.70 -16.43 -19.56
CA ASN A 142 -4.71 -15.64 -20.26
C ASN A 142 -4.17 -14.23 -20.47
N VAL A 143 -4.05 -13.81 -21.73
CA VAL A 143 -3.46 -12.53 -22.10
C VAL A 143 -4.53 -11.67 -22.77
N TYR A 144 -4.66 -10.42 -22.32
CA TYR A 144 -5.63 -9.46 -22.82
C TYR A 144 -4.97 -8.10 -23.08
N ASP A 145 -5.59 -7.33 -23.97
CA ASP A 145 -5.26 -5.92 -24.17
C ASP A 145 -5.84 -5.06 -23.04
N PHE A 146 -5.20 -3.92 -22.71
CA PHE A 146 -5.71 -2.99 -21.70
C PHE A 146 -7.07 -2.35 -22.06
N LYS A 147 -7.49 -2.44 -23.32
CA LYS A 147 -8.83 -2.02 -23.76
C LYS A 147 -9.94 -2.94 -23.27
N THR A 148 -9.64 -4.21 -22.96
CA THR A 148 -10.61 -5.21 -22.52
C THR A 148 -11.14 -4.86 -21.11
N THR A 149 -12.46 -4.90 -20.91
CA THR A 149 -13.07 -4.63 -19.59
C THR A 149 -12.92 -5.83 -18.64
N TYR A 150 -12.94 -5.57 -17.33
CA TYR A 150 -12.92 -6.67 -16.34
C TYR A 150 -14.15 -7.59 -16.47
N GLU A 151 -15.29 -7.04 -16.91
CA GLU A 151 -16.49 -7.82 -17.21
C GLU A 151 -16.29 -8.75 -18.41
N GLN A 152 -15.64 -8.27 -19.48
CA GLN A 152 -15.30 -9.11 -20.63
C GLN A 152 -14.34 -10.24 -20.23
N MET A 153 -13.31 -9.94 -19.44
CA MET A 153 -12.39 -10.96 -18.90
C MET A 153 -13.14 -11.97 -18.03
N TYR A 154 -14.02 -11.51 -17.15
CA TYR A 154 -14.83 -12.37 -16.29
C TYR A 154 -15.68 -13.35 -17.12
N ASN A 155 -16.39 -12.84 -18.11
CA ASN A 155 -17.26 -13.66 -18.96
C ASN A 155 -16.47 -14.63 -19.86
N ASP A 156 -15.28 -14.24 -20.32
CA ASP A 156 -14.38 -15.12 -21.07
C ASP A 156 -13.90 -16.30 -20.20
N LEU A 157 -13.37 -16.01 -19.00
CA LEU A 157 -12.89 -17.04 -18.08
C LEU A 157 -14.03 -17.94 -17.59
N LEU A 158 -15.21 -17.37 -17.32
CA LEU A 158 -16.40 -18.12 -16.94
C LEU A 158 -16.81 -19.14 -18.02
N LYS A 159 -16.69 -18.77 -19.30
CA LYS A 159 -16.99 -19.66 -20.45
C LYS A 159 -15.89 -20.70 -20.69
N LYS A 160 -14.63 -20.36 -20.44
CA LYS A 160 -13.49 -21.27 -20.63
C LYS A 160 -13.49 -22.40 -19.59
N ASP A 161 -13.49 -22.05 -18.30
CA ASP A 161 -13.45 -23.03 -17.21
C ASP A 161 -13.89 -22.38 -15.89
N LYS A 162 -15.21 -22.41 -15.63
CA LYS A 162 -15.77 -21.83 -14.41
C LYS A 162 -15.15 -22.44 -13.14
N GLU A 163 -14.91 -23.74 -13.12
CA GLU A 163 -14.45 -24.43 -11.90
C GLU A 163 -13.03 -24.00 -11.55
N LEU A 164 -12.11 -24.06 -12.51
CA LEU A 164 -10.73 -23.63 -12.33
C LEU A 164 -10.62 -22.19 -11.85
N TYR A 165 -11.29 -21.25 -12.54
CA TYR A 165 -11.18 -19.82 -12.23
C TYR A 165 -11.99 -19.39 -10.99
N THR A 166 -12.90 -20.24 -10.52
CA THR A 166 -13.52 -20.08 -9.20
C THR A 166 -12.57 -20.57 -8.10
N GLN A 167 -11.98 -21.76 -8.26
CA GLN A 167 -11.10 -22.37 -7.26
C GLN A 167 -9.83 -21.56 -7.00
N ASN A 168 -9.23 -21.01 -8.06
CA ASN A 168 -8.04 -20.15 -7.92
C ASN A 168 -8.37 -18.69 -7.54
N GLY A 169 -9.66 -18.33 -7.39
CA GLY A 169 -10.12 -17.02 -6.96
C GLY A 169 -10.09 -15.90 -8.01
N ILE A 170 -9.71 -16.16 -9.26
CA ILE A 170 -9.61 -15.12 -10.31
C ILE A 170 -10.98 -14.51 -10.64
N LEU A 171 -12.05 -15.31 -10.71
CA LEU A 171 -13.39 -14.77 -10.96
C LEU A 171 -13.84 -13.80 -9.86
N HIS A 172 -13.52 -14.13 -8.60
CA HIS A 172 -13.79 -13.24 -7.47
C HIS A 172 -12.97 -11.95 -7.55
N MET A 173 -11.69 -12.05 -7.91
CA MET A 173 -10.82 -10.89 -8.13
C MET A 173 -11.36 -9.97 -9.24
N LEU A 174 -11.82 -10.53 -10.36
CA LEU A 174 -12.39 -9.77 -11.47
C LEU A 174 -13.73 -9.11 -11.10
N ASP A 175 -14.54 -9.79 -10.28
CA ASP A 175 -15.79 -9.21 -9.75
C ASP A 175 -15.52 -8.03 -8.81
N ARG A 176 -14.47 -8.09 -7.98
CA ARG A 176 -13.99 -6.94 -7.21
C ARG A 176 -13.55 -5.81 -8.15
N ASN A 177 -12.72 -6.11 -9.15
CA ASN A 177 -12.13 -5.10 -10.03
C ASN A 177 -13.18 -4.32 -10.82
N LYS A 178 -14.19 -5.00 -11.40
CA LYS A 178 -15.25 -4.34 -12.17
C LYS A 178 -16.13 -3.41 -11.34
N ARG A 179 -16.23 -3.63 -10.01
CA ARG A 179 -16.95 -2.73 -9.08
C ARG A 179 -16.18 -1.44 -8.81
N ILE A 180 -14.85 -1.47 -8.97
CA ILE A 180 -13.98 -0.31 -8.73
C ILE A 180 -13.88 0.53 -9.99
N LYS A 181 -13.58 -0.08 -11.14
CA LYS A 181 -13.46 0.61 -12.43
C LYS A 181 -13.71 -0.33 -13.61
N PRO A 182 -14.05 0.15 -14.82
CA PRO A 182 -14.51 -0.72 -15.91
C PRO A 182 -13.40 -1.58 -16.54
N ARG A 183 -12.16 -1.08 -16.62
CA ARG A 183 -11.04 -1.76 -17.30
C ARG A 183 -9.70 -1.48 -16.61
N PRO A 184 -8.70 -2.38 -16.75
CA PRO A 184 -7.33 -2.07 -16.36
C PRO A 184 -6.78 -0.93 -17.22
N GLU A 185 -5.91 -0.13 -16.62
CA GLU A 185 -5.30 1.04 -17.26
C GLU A 185 -3.78 0.90 -17.25
N ARG A 186 -3.15 1.27 -18.35
CA ARG A 186 -1.70 1.23 -18.52
C ARG A 186 -1.07 2.57 -18.12
N PHE A 187 -0.07 2.55 -17.24
CA PHE A 187 0.53 3.76 -16.66
C PHE A 187 1.12 4.69 -17.72
N GLN A 188 1.84 4.13 -18.68
CA GLN A 188 2.52 4.88 -19.75
C GLN A 188 1.56 5.66 -20.65
N ASN A 189 0.27 5.29 -20.66
CA ASN A 189 -0.75 5.97 -21.46
C ASN A 189 -1.47 7.08 -20.67
N CYS A 190 -1.24 7.19 -19.35
CA CYS A 190 -1.90 8.15 -18.48
C CYS A 190 -1.06 9.43 -18.35
N LYS A 191 -1.74 10.59 -18.40
CA LYS A 191 -1.17 11.95 -18.29
C LYS A 191 -1.67 12.70 -17.05
N ASP A 192 -2.23 11.99 -16.08
CA ASP A 192 -2.66 12.58 -14.82
C ASP A 192 -1.45 12.90 -13.94
N PHE A 193 -1.66 13.85 -13.02
CA PHE A 193 -0.69 14.28 -12.02
C PHE A 193 -1.02 13.65 -10.66
N PHE A 194 -0.01 13.06 -10.05
CA PHE A 194 -0.04 12.45 -8.71
C PHE A 194 1.03 13.07 -7.84
N ASP A 195 0.76 13.14 -6.54
CA ASP A 195 1.75 13.60 -5.55
C ASP A 195 2.63 12.41 -5.12
N LEU A 196 2.02 11.21 -5.06
CA LEU A 196 2.68 9.96 -4.70
C LEU A 196 2.32 8.82 -5.66
N VAL A 197 3.34 8.13 -6.17
CA VAL A 197 3.21 6.90 -6.98
C VAL A 197 3.83 5.74 -6.20
N ILE A 198 3.05 4.70 -5.95
CA ILE A 198 3.49 3.50 -5.24
C ILE A 198 3.55 2.32 -6.21
N THR A 199 4.71 1.69 -6.32
CA THR A 199 4.91 0.49 -7.14
C THR A 199 4.94 -0.77 -6.28
N CYS A 200 4.43 -1.88 -6.82
CA CYS A 200 4.29 -3.13 -6.06
C CYS A 200 5.46 -4.12 -6.22
N GLU A 201 6.47 -3.79 -7.01
CA GLU A 201 7.71 -4.56 -7.20
C GLU A 201 8.77 -3.72 -7.93
N GLU A 202 10.05 -4.00 -7.69
CA GLU A 202 11.20 -3.26 -8.27
C GLU A 202 11.13 -3.16 -9.81
N ARG A 203 10.73 -4.24 -10.50
CA ARG A 203 10.57 -4.17 -11.97
C ARG A 203 9.53 -3.14 -12.41
N VAL A 204 8.45 -2.99 -11.66
CA VAL A 204 7.40 -1.99 -11.96
C VAL A 204 7.90 -0.60 -11.61
N TYR A 205 8.68 -0.47 -10.53
CA TYR A 205 9.38 0.77 -10.17
C TYR A 205 10.25 1.28 -11.32
N ASP A 206 11.16 0.43 -11.84
CA ASP A 206 12.04 0.80 -12.96
C ASP A 206 11.24 1.29 -14.17
N GLN A 207 10.16 0.61 -14.51
CA GLN A 207 9.30 0.95 -15.65
C GLN A 207 8.53 2.26 -15.46
N VAL A 208 8.15 2.60 -14.22
CA VAL A 208 7.52 3.88 -13.89
C VAL A 208 8.55 5.00 -13.99
N VAL A 209 9.73 4.81 -13.40
CA VAL A 209 10.80 5.81 -13.40
C VAL A 209 11.33 6.06 -14.81
N GLU A 210 11.55 5.02 -15.61
CA GLU A 210 11.94 5.12 -17.01
C GLU A 210 10.89 5.90 -17.83
N ASP A 211 9.61 5.56 -17.67
CA ASP A 211 8.52 6.23 -18.39
C ASP A 211 8.42 7.71 -18.01
N LEU A 212 8.44 8.05 -16.72
CA LEU A 212 8.38 9.45 -16.26
C LEU A 212 9.59 10.26 -16.73
N ASN A 213 10.80 9.70 -16.65
CA ASN A 213 12.02 10.39 -17.11
C ASN A 213 12.11 10.53 -18.64
N SER A 214 11.41 9.68 -19.39
CA SER A 214 11.35 9.77 -20.85
C SER A 214 10.36 10.82 -21.37
N ARG A 215 9.46 11.30 -20.52
CA ARG A 215 8.50 12.37 -20.85
C ARG A 215 9.22 13.72 -20.84
N GLU A 216 8.80 14.63 -21.73
CA GLU A 216 9.23 16.03 -21.63
C GLU A 216 8.63 16.64 -20.35
N GLN A 217 9.47 17.32 -19.57
CA GLN A 217 9.07 17.97 -18.32
C GLN A 217 8.42 19.31 -18.64
N GLU A 218 7.11 19.42 -18.45
CA GLU A 218 6.35 20.63 -18.77
C GLU A 218 6.19 21.54 -17.56
N THR A 219 5.90 20.97 -16.38
CA THR A 219 5.58 21.74 -15.18
C THR A 219 6.71 21.77 -14.17
N CYS A 220 7.66 20.83 -14.28
CA CYS A 220 8.71 20.58 -13.30
C CYS A 220 8.15 20.32 -11.89
N GLN A 221 6.88 19.89 -11.78
CA GLN A 221 6.28 19.54 -10.50
C GLN A 221 6.81 18.17 -10.06
N PRO A 222 7.33 18.02 -8.83
CA PRO A 222 7.83 16.75 -8.35
C PRO A 222 6.71 15.74 -8.11
N VAL A 223 7.04 14.46 -8.31
CA VAL A 223 6.25 13.31 -7.88
C VAL A 223 7.14 12.30 -7.18
N HIS A 224 6.75 11.89 -5.98
CA HIS A 224 7.47 10.87 -5.23
C HIS A 224 7.09 9.48 -5.74
N VAL A 225 8.08 8.67 -6.09
CA VAL A 225 7.89 7.27 -6.51
C VAL A 225 8.49 6.36 -5.44
N ILE A 226 7.65 5.53 -4.84
CA ILE A 226 8.04 4.61 -3.76
C ILE A 226 7.75 3.16 -4.16
N ASN A 227 8.73 2.27 -4.02
CA ASN A 227 8.53 0.84 -4.21
C ASN A 227 8.21 0.14 -2.90
N VAL A 228 7.18 -0.71 -2.92
CA VAL A 228 6.86 -1.67 -1.87
C VAL A 228 6.83 -3.05 -2.51
N ASP A 229 7.80 -3.90 -2.22
CA ASP A 229 7.81 -5.26 -2.76
C ASP A 229 6.67 -6.08 -2.15
N ILE A 230 5.72 -6.46 -3.02
CA ILE A 230 4.54 -7.24 -2.68
C ILE A 230 4.50 -8.45 -3.61
N GLN A 231 4.50 -9.66 -3.02
CA GLN A 231 4.38 -10.89 -3.81
C GLN A 231 3.03 -10.97 -4.51
N ASP A 232 3.01 -11.51 -5.72
CA ASP A 232 1.80 -11.53 -6.56
C ASP A 232 0.88 -12.72 -6.25
N ASN A 233 0.35 -12.73 -5.02
CA ASN A 233 -0.71 -13.64 -4.59
C ASN A 233 -1.78 -12.85 -3.82
N HIS A 234 -2.92 -13.46 -3.48
CA HIS A 234 -4.03 -12.75 -2.86
C HIS A 234 -3.73 -12.30 -1.43
N GLU A 235 -3.08 -13.15 -0.63
CA GLU A 235 -2.82 -12.90 0.79
C GLU A 235 -1.82 -11.74 0.96
N GLU A 236 -0.69 -11.81 0.24
CA GLU A 236 0.32 -10.75 0.24
C GLU A 236 -0.19 -9.46 -0.41
N ALA A 237 -1.07 -9.53 -1.41
CA ALA A 237 -1.71 -8.33 -1.96
C ALA A 237 -2.57 -7.61 -0.91
N THR A 238 -3.31 -8.33 -0.07
CA THR A 238 -4.09 -7.74 1.02
C THR A 238 -3.18 -7.16 2.11
N LEU A 239 -2.15 -7.89 2.55
CA LEU A 239 -1.19 -7.37 3.53
C LEU A 239 -0.45 -6.13 3.01
N GLY A 240 0.02 -6.17 1.76
CA GLY A 240 0.67 -5.05 1.09
C GLY A 240 -0.27 -3.86 0.93
N ALA A 241 -1.55 -4.08 0.63
CA ALA A 241 -2.56 -3.02 0.54
C ALA A 241 -2.79 -2.31 1.88
N PHE A 242 -2.76 -3.04 3.01
CA PHE A 242 -2.81 -2.42 4.34
C PHE A 242 -1.55 -1.61 4.65
N LEU A 243 -0.37 -2.15 4.34
CA LEU A 243 0.90 -1.43 4.52
C LEU A 243 0.95 -0.14 3.69
N ILE A 244 0.53 -0.21 2.43
CA ILE A 244 0.40 0.97 1.56
C ILE A 244 -0.58 1.99 2.15
N CYS A 245 -1.71 1.54 2.68
CA CYS A 245 -2.68 2.42 3.31
C CYS A 245 -2.11 3.12 4.55
N GLU A 246 -1.36 2.40 5.39
CA GLU A 246 -0.72 2.96 6.58
C GLU A 246 0.35 3.98 6.19
N LEU A 247 1.18 3.67 5.18
CA LEU A 247 2.17 4.58 4.64
C LEU A 247 1.54 5.88 4.09
N CYS A 248 0.50 5.76 3.26
CA CYS A 248 -0.24 6.91 2.74
C CYS A 248 -0.86 7.75 3.86
N GLN A 249 -1.36 7.11 4.92
CA GLN A 249 -1.89 7.82 6.08
C GLN A 249 -0.78 8.59 6.80
N CYS A 250 0.36 7.96 7.09
CA CYS A 250 1.48 8.64 7.74
C CYS A 250 1.96 9.84 6.92
N ILE A 251 2.16 9.67 5.62
CA ILE A 251 2.53 10.77 4.70
C ILE A 251 1.47 11.86 4.65
N GLN A 252 0.19 11.53 4.71
CA GLN A 252 -0.87 12.54 4.69
C GLN A 252 -0.90 13.39 5.97
N HIS A 253 -0.38 12.89 7.10
CA HIS A 253 -0.36 13.63 8.37
C HIS A 253 0.89 14.51 8.57
N THR A 254 1.85 14.47 7.66
CA THR A 254 3.07 15.28 7.75
C THR A 254 2.80 16.70 7.29
N GLU A 255 3.44 17.68 7.90
CA GLU A 255 3.29 19.09 7.50
C GLU A 255 4.09 19.38 6.23
N ASP A 256 5.24 18.74 6.08
CA ASP A 256 6.15 18.89 4.94
C ASP A 256 6.58 17.53 4.38
N MET A 257 5.82 17.02 3.40
CA MET A 257 6.12 15.73 2.77
C MET A 257 7.54 15.68 2.17
N GLU A 258 8.00 16.75 1.52
CA GLU A 258 9.27 16.73 0.79
C GLU A 258 10.47 16.55 1.72
N ASN A 259 10.39 17.12 2.93
CA ASN A 259 11.46 17.05 3.93
C ASN A 259 11.32 15.85 4.89
N GLU A 260 10.10 15.36 5.14
CA GLU A 260 9.85 14.31 6.14
C GLU A 260 9.81 12.88 5.54
N ILE A 261 9.66 12.73 4.23
CA ILE A 261 9.41 11.41 3.61
C ILE A 261 10.54 10.39 3.85
N ASP A 262 11.79 10.81 3.81
CA ASP A 262 12.95 9.92 4.00
C ASP A 262 13.02 9.39 5.44
N GLU A 263 12.75 10.25 6.43
CA GLU A 263 12.72 9.84 7.85
C GLU A 263 11.55 8.88 8.12
N LEU A 264 10.37 9.16 7.56
CA LEU A 264 9.21 8.28 7.67
C LEU A 264 9.47 6.92 7.04
N LEU A 265 10.06 6.90 5.84
CA LEU A 265 10.39 5.66 5.16
C LEU A 265 11.37 4.84 6.01
N GLN A 266 12.40 5.46 6.57
CA GLN A 266 13.34 4.77 7.45
C GLN A 266 12.65 4.18 8.69
N GLU A 267 11.72 4.92 9.31
CA GLU A 267 10.94 4.42 10.46
C GLU A 267 10.04 3.24 10.06
N PHE A 268 9.45 3.28 8.85
CA PHE A 268 8.67 2.19 8.31
C PHE A 268 9.53 0.97 7.97
N GLU A 269 10.76 1.14 7.47
CA GLU A 269 11.70 0.04 7.26
C GLU A 269 12.01 -0.67 8.58
N ASP A 270 12.32 0.09 9.62
CA ASP A 270 12.65 -0.44 10.95
C ASP A 270 11.47 -1.19 11.58
N LYS A 271 10.24 -0.71 11.39
CA LYS A 271 9.02 -1.34 11.92
C LYS A 271 8.57 -2.56 11.13
N SER A 272 8.63 -2.49 9.79
CA SER A 272 8.09 -3.54 8.92
C SER A 272 9.10 -4.60 8.54
N GLY A 273 10.40 -4.32 8.68
CA GLY A 273 11.48 -5.18 8.19
C GLY A 273 11.53 -5.29 6.66
N ARG A 274 10.84 -4.39 5.94
CA ARG A 274 10.83 -4.31 4.48
C ARG A 274 11.64 -3.09 4.04
N THR A 275 12.23 -3.15 2.86
CA THR A 275 12.96 -2.03 2.27
C THR A 275 12.05 -1.24 1.33
N PHE A 276 12.15 0.08 1.33
CA PHE A 276 11.41 0.96 0.43
C PHE A 276 12.40 1.68 -0.51
N LEU A 277 12.27 1.45 -1.81
CA LEU A 277 13.00 2.29 -2.78
C LEU A 277 12.24 3.60 -2.93
N HIS A 278 12.95 4.72 -2.98
CA HIS A 278 12.35 6.03 -3.15
C HIS A 278 13.16 6.87 -4.13
N THR A 279 12.45 7.55 -5.04
CA THR A 279 13.02 8.58 -5.91
C THR A 279 11.97 9.66 -6.19
N VAL A 280 12.41 10.75 -6.81
CA VAL A 280 11.55 11.83 -7.27
C VAL A 280 11.69 11.94 -8.79
N CYS A 281 10.55 11.95 -9.47
CA CYS A 281 10.47 12.30 -10.89
C CYS A 281 9.78 13.65 -11.05
N PHE A 282 9.78 14.21 -12.26
CA PHE A 282 9.18 15.52 -12.55
C PHE A 282 8.24 15.42 -13.75
N TYR A 283 7.07 16.06 -13.65
CA TYR A 283 6.13 16.18 -14.77
C TYR A 283 6.48 17.32 -15.73
#